data_AF-A0A0M8VSI2-F1
#
_entry.id   AF-A0A0M8VSI2-F1
#
_cell.length_a   1.000
_cell.length_b   1.000
_cell.length_c   1.000
_cell.angle_alpha   90.00
_cell.angle_beta   90.00
_cell.angle_gamma   90.00
#
_symmetry.space_group_name_H-M   'P 1'
#
loop_
_entity.id
_entity.type
_entity.pdbx_description
1 polymer ?
#
loop_
_entity_poly.entity_id
_entity_poly.type
_entity_poly.pdbx_seq_one_letter_code
_entity_poly.pdbx_strand_id
1 'polypeptide(L)' 'MESGQSAEEVEQAVADALAGKSALLSLVDDHGRKVLVPADRLAYVELGEPTARKVGFSAL' A
#
# COMPACT_ATOMS: atom_id res chain seq x y z
N MET A 1 5.01 4.60 -5.66
CA MET A 1 5.30 3.18 -5.32
C MET A 1 3.96 2.51 -5.23
N GLU A 2 3.67 1.53 -6.11
CA GLU A 2 2.32 0.98 -6.27
C GLU A 2 2.22 -0.33 -5.46
N SER A 3 1.31 -0.39 -4.48
CA SER A 3 1.12 -1.55 -3.59
C SER A 3 0.01 -2.47 -4.10
N GLY A 4 0.24 -3.80 -4.01
CA GLY A 4 -0.72 -4.85 -4.41
C GLY A 4 -1.71 -5.24 -3.30
N GLN A 5 -1.74 -4.53 -2.18
CA GLN A 5 -2.74 -4.67 -1.12
C GLN A 5 -3.95 -3.81 -1.46
N SER A 6 -5.16 -4.28 -1.18
CA SER A 6 -6.37 -3.47 -1.31
C SER A 6 -6.25 -2.21 -0.46
N ALA A 7 -6.80 -1.09 -0.94
CA ALA A 7 -6.72 0.20 -0.25
C ALA A 7 -7.19 0.13 1.21
N GLU A 8 -8.21 -0.68 1.49
CA GLU A 8 -8.73 -0.93 2.84
C GLU A 8 -7.73 -1.61 3.78
N GLU A 9 -6.93 -2.56 3.27
CA GLU A 9 -5.91 -3.25 4.08
C GLU A 9 -4.74 -2.32 4.41
N VAL A 10 -4.35 -1.48 3.44
CA VAL A 10 -3.32 -0.46 3.65
C VAL A 10 -3.82 0.60 4.63
N GLU A 11 -5.06 1.04 4.51
CA GLU A 11 -5.68 2.00 5.43
C GLU A 11 -5.62 1.49 6.87
N GLN A 12 -5.99 0.23 7.11
CA GLN A 12 -5.92 -0.32 8.47
C GLN A 12 -4.50 -0.49 8.99
N ALA A 13 -3.57 -0.93 8.15
CA ALA A 13 -2.16 -1.02 8.56
C ALA A 13 -1.60 0.35 8.96
N VAL A 14 -1.99 1.41 8.27
CA VAL A 14 -1.62 2.80 8.59
C VAL A 14 -2.29 3.26 9.88
N ALA A 15 -3.60 3.02 10.04
CA ALA A 15 -4.33 3.38 11.24
C ALA A 15 -3.76 2.70 12.50
N ASP A 16 -3.39 1.43 12.41
CA ASP A 16 -2.80 0.68 13.51
C ASP A 16 -1.40 1.19 13.89
N ALA A 17 -0.58 1.56 12.88
CA ALA A 17 0.72 2.17 13.08
C ALA A 17 0.61 3.55 13.75
N LEU A 18 -0.31 4.41 13.30
CA LEU A 18 -0.54 5.74 13.88
C LEU A 18 -1.19 5.69 15.26
N ALA A 19 -2.00 4.66 15.55
CA ALA A 19 -2.56 4.41 16.89
C ALA A 19 -1.52 3.95 17.92
N GLY A 20 -0.25 3.80 17.52
CA GLY A 20 0.86 3.41 18.39
C GLY A 20 0.89 1.93 18.74
N LYS A 21 0.05 1.10 18.10
CA LYS A 21 0.06 -0.35 18.28
C LYS A 21 1.24 -1.01 17.56
N SER A 22 1.75 -0.36 16.52
CA SER A 22 2.88 -0.84 15.71
C SER A 22 3.88 0.30 15.45
N ALA A 23 5.15 0.12 15.81
CA ALA A 23 6.20 1.13 15.58
C ALA A 23 6.64 1.22 14.10
N LEU A 24 6.30 0.20 13.30
CA LEU A 24 6.65 0.09 11.88
C LEU A 24 5.39 -0.24 11.08
N LEU A 25 5.12 0.56 10.05
CA LEU A 25 4.20 0.23 8.98
C LEU A 25 4.89 -0.71 7.99
N SER A 26 4.29 -1.87 7.75
CA SER A 26 4.78 -2.85 6.77
C SER A 26 3.88 -2.86 5.55
N LEU A 27 4.44 -2.61 4.37
CA LEU A 27 3.73 -2.64 3.08
C LEU A 27 4.38 -3.66 2.16
N VAL A 28 3.57 -4.35 1.36
CA VAL A 28 4.05 -5.23 0.28
C VAL A 28 3.65 -4.62 -1.05
N ASP A 29 4.60 -4.52 -1.98
CA ASP A 29 4.32 -4.05 -3.34
C ASP A 29 3.90 -5.17 -4.30
N ASP A 30 3.43 -4.83 -5.49
CA ASP A 30 2.97 -5.79 -6.52
C ASP A 30 4.08 -6.81 -6.92
N HIS A 31 5.35 -6.43 -6.78
CA HIS A 31 6.50 -7.31 -7.02
C HIS A 31 6.89 -8.14 -5.79
N GLY A 32 6.10 -8.13 -4.72
CA GLY A 32 6.34 -8.90 -3.50
C GLY A 32 7.47 -8.37 -2.61
N ARG A 33 7.99 -7.16 -2.85
CA ARG A 33 8.98 -6.57 -1.94
C ARG A 33 8.27 -6.00 -0.73
N LYS A 34 8.88 -6.20 0.43
CA LYS A 34 8.39 -5.72 1.71
C LYS A 34 9.10 -4.42 2.07
N VAL A 35 8.33 -3.36 2.28
CA VAL A 35 8.79 -2.04 2.68
C VAL A 35 8.37 -1.82 4.14
N LEU A 36 9.31 -1.42 4.99
CA LEU A 36 9.08 -1.13 6.40
C LEU A 36 9.36 0.36 6.64
N VAL A 37 8.36 1.07 7.15
CA VAL A 37 8.42 2.52 7.38
C VAL A 37 8.11 2.80 8.86
N PRO A 38 8.95 3.53 9.60
CA PRO A 38 8.65 3.93 10.97
C PRO A 38 7.38 4.78 11.05
N ALA A 39 6.47 4.43 11.97
CA ALA A 39 5.21 5.16 12.20
C ALA A 39 5.45 6.65 12.51
N ASP A 40 6.46 6.93 13.32
CA ASP A 40 6.84 8.29 13.74
C ASP A 40 7.34 9.19 12.58
N ARG A 41 7.69 8.60 11.43
CA ARG A 41 8.18 9.32 10.25
C ARG A 41 7.14 9.41 9.12
N LEU A 42 5.94 8.89 9.32
CA LEU A 42 4.85 9.00 8.36
C LEU A 42 4.24 10.40 8.41
N ALA A 43 4.63 11.25 7.46
CA ALA A 43 4.10 12.60 7.32
C ALA A 43 2.85 12.68 6.43
N TYR A 44 2.74 11.79 5.45
CA TYR A 44 1.64 11.77 4.47
C TYR A 44 1.55 10.38 3.81
N VAL A 45 0.34 9.89 3.61
CA VAL A 45 0.05 8.65 2.87
C VAL A 45 -0.99 8.97 1.80
N GLU A 46 -0.64 8.71 0.54
CA GLU A 46 -1.57 8.76 -0.58
C GLU A 46 -1.93 7.31 -0.96
N LEU A 47 -3.22 7.00 -0.93
CA LEU A 47 -3.77 5.73 -1.39
C LEU A 47 -4.27 5.94 -2.83
N GLY A 48 -3.50 5.46 -3.80
CA GLY A 48 -3.91 5.53 -5.21
C GLY A 48 -5.13 4.66 -5.51
N GLU A 49 -5.95 5.09 -6.46
CA GLU A 49 -7.09 4.30 -6.93
C GLU A 49 -6.60 3.01 -7.64
N PRO A 50 -7.27 1.86 -7.46
CA PRO A 50 -6.86 0.61 -8.07
C PRO A 50 -6.82 0.75 -9.60
N THR A 51 -5.63 0.61 -10.19
CA THR A 51 -5.51 0.60 -11.64
C THR A 51 -6.07 -0.72 -12.16
N ALA A 52 -7.30 -0.69 -12.68
CA ALA A 52 -7.86 -1.81 -13.42
C ALA A 52 -7.06 -1.93 -14.73
N ARG A 53 -6.04 -2.79 -14.77
CA ARG A 53 -5.33 -3.12 -16.01
C ARG A 53 -6.35 -3.68 -17.01
N LYS A 54 -6.81 -2.85 -17.96
CA LYS A 54 -7.55 -3.33 -19.14
C LYS A 54 -6.57 -4.13 -20.00
N VAL A 55 -6.68 -5.45 -19.99
CA VAL A 55 -6.09 -6.29 -21.03
C VAL A 55 -6.83 -6.02 -22.34
N GLY A 56 -6.19 -5.28 -23.24
CA GLY A 56 -6.68 -5.10 -24.61
C GLY A 56 -6.26 -6.29 -25.45
N PHE A 57 -7.22 -7.11 -25.87
CA PHE A 57 -7.02 -8.05 -26.97
C PHE A 57 -6.93 -7.22 -28.26
N SER A 58 -5.74 -6.77 -28.64
CA SER A 58 -5.50 -6.36 -30.02
C SER A 58 -5.62 -7.59 -30.90
N ALA A 59 -6.56 -7.55 -31.84
CA ALA A 59 -6.77 -8.56 -32.86
C ALA A 59 -5.47 -8.84 -33.63
N LEU A 60 -5.18 -10.13 -33.82
CA LEU A 60 -4.56 -10.63 -35.05
C LEU A 60 -5.66 -11.22 -35.92
#